data_AF-A0A368KUL5-F1
#
_entry.id   AF-A0A368KUL5-F1
#
_cell.length_a   1.000
_cell.length_b   1.000
_cell.length_c   1.000
_cell.angle_alpha   90.00
_cell.angle_beta   90.00
_cell.angle_gamma   90.00
#
_symmetry.space_group_name_H-M   'P 1'
#
loop_
_entity.id
_entity.type
_entity.pdbx_description
1 polymer ?
#
loop_
_entity_poly.entity_id
_entity_poly.type
_entity_poly.pdbx_seq_one_letter_code
_entity_poly.pdbx_strand_id
1 'polypeptide(L)'
;MQQSLQSNETNTLLKRMIELQERQALLLEELLQQQVHTQKQRSAELNAWRKAHPELAEKCRLAAEALSKVHADFLGTLASEVDDTAEDMIDSEYLLSEFVDRFGPRIAHLNGVLQMLAQLGAPAQAMKTNS
;
A
#
# COMPACT_ATOMS: atom_id res chain seq x y z
N MET A 1 -41.43 3.44 37.02
CA MET A 1 -40.73 2.18 37.33
C MET A 1 -40.16 1.50 36.08
N GLN A 2 -40.90 1.37 34.97
CA GLN A 2 -40.37 0.83 33.69
C GLN A 2 -39.22 1.67 33.09
N GLN A 3 -39.30 3.00 33.15
CA GLN A 3 -38.29 3.90 32.57
C GLN A 3 -36.92 3.83 33.30
N SER A 4 -36.91 3.52 34.61
CA SER A 4 -35.66 3.35 35.37
C SER A 4 -35.01 1.99 35.10
N LEU A 5 -35.80 0.94 34.83
CA LEU A 5 -35.29 -0.38 34.43
C LEU A 5 -34.62 -0.30 33.05
N GLN A 6 -35.27 0.35 32.07
CA GLN A 6 -34.68 0.58 30.74
C GLN A 6 -33.40 1.42 30.79
N SER A 7 -33.35 2.44 31.66
CA SER A 7 -32.15 3.25 31.87
C SER A 7 -30.99 2.42 32.45
N ASN A 8 -31.30 1.44 33.31
CA ASN A 8 -30.29 0.58 33.94
C ASN A 8 -29.74 -0.47 32.97
N GLU A 9 -30.60 -1.05 32.14
CA GLU A 9 -30.19 -1.94 31.04
C GLU A 9 -29.32 -1.20 30.03
N THR A 10 -29.72 0.01 29.64
CA THR A 10 -28.94 0.85 28.72
C THR A 10 -27.58 1.21 29.33
N ASN A 11 -27.51 1.55 30.62
CA ASN A 11 -26.25 1.83 31.31
C ASN A 11 -25.34 0.59 31.36
N THR A 12 -25.93 -0.60 31.52
CA THR A 12 -25.19 -1.87 31.53
C THR A 12 -24.61 -2.18 30.14
N LEU A 13 -25.40 -1.98 29.08
CA LEU A 13 -24.92 -2.15 27.70
C LEU A 13 -23.81 -1.16 27.36
N LEU A 14 -23.93 0.09 27.78
CA LEU A 14 -22.90 1.12 27.56
C LEU A 14 -21.60 0.75 28.27
N LYS A 15 -21.64 0.27 29.52
CA LYS A 15 -20.44 -0.19 30.24
C LYS A 15 -19.77 -1.36 29.53
N ARG A 16 -20.55 -2.35 29.09
CA ARG A 16 -20.02 -3.48 28.32
C ARG A 16 -19.41 -3.05 26.98
N MET A 17 -20.01 -2.05 26.33
CA MET A 17 -19.46 -1.47 25.11
C MET A 17 -18.13 -0.77 25.37
N ILE A 18 -18.00 -0.03 26.47
CA ILE A 18 -16.73 0.61 26.88
C ILE A 18 -15.65 -0.44 27.15
N GLU A 19 -15.97 -1.49 27.92
CA GLU A 19 -15.03 -2.60 28.18
C GLU A 19 -14.54 -3.28 26.88
N LEU A 20 -15.43 -3.46 25.91
CA LEU A 20 -15.08 -3.99 24.60
C LEU A 20 -14.20 -3.02 23.80
N GLN A 21 -14.47 -1.72 23.87
CA GLN A 21 -13.67 -0.68 23.21
C GLN A 21 -12.26 -0.59 23.80
N GLU A 22 -12.12 -0.66 25.13
CA GLU A 22 -10.81 -0.69 25.80
C GLU A 22 -10.00 -1.92 25.37
N ARG A 23 -10.64 -3.09 25.32
CA ARG A 23 -9.99 -4.31 24.81
C ARG A 23 -9.59 -4.19 23.34
N GLN A 24 -10.43 -3.57 22.52
CA GLN A 24 -10.12 -3.33 21.11
C GLN A 24 -8.91 -2.39 20.96
N ALA A 25 -8.83 -1.34 21.78
CA ALA A 25 -7.69 -0.43 21.77
C ALA A 25 -6.38 -1.17 22.09
N LEU A 26 -6.37 -2.03 23.11
CA LEU A 26 -5.20 -2.85 23.45
C LEU A 26 -4.76 -3.75 22.29
N LEU A 27 -5.69 -4.43 21.62
CA LEU A 27 -5.36 -5.28 20.47
C LEU A 27 -4.82 -4.48 19.28
N LEU A 28 -5.34 -3.27 19.04
CA LEU A 28 -4.82 -2.38 18.01
C LEU A 28 -3.41 -1.89 18.33
N GLU A 29 -3.12 -1.60 19.60
CA GLU A 29 -1.78 -1.25 20.06
C GLU A 29 -0.80 -2.40 19.85
N GLU A 30 -1.17 -3.63 20.22
CA GLU A 30 -0.35 -4.83 19.98
C GLU A 30 -0.08 -5.06 18.49
N LEU A 31 -1.12 -4.95 17.65
CA LEU A 31 -0.97 -5.07 16.19
C LEU A 31 -0.01 -4.00 15.63
N LEU A 32 -0.15 -2.76 16.10
CA LEU A 32 0.72 -1.66 15.69
C LEU A 32 2.17 -1.93 16.09
N GLN A 33 2.40 -2.41 17.32
CA GLN A 33 3.74 -2.77 17.78
C GLN A 33 4.36 -3.87 16.91
N GLN A 34 3.60 -4.91 16.58
CA GLN A 34 4.05 -5.97 15.68
C GLN A 34 4.38 -5.45 14.27
N GLN A 35 3.55 -4.56 13.73
CA GLN A 35 3.77 -3.95 12.42
C GLN A 35 5.03 -3.07 12.41
N VAL A 36 5.22 -2.24 13.43
CA VAL A 36 6.42 -1.41 13.60
C VAL A 36 7.67 -2.27 13.74
N HIS A 37 7.61 -3.36 14.52
CA HIS A 37 8.72 -4.29 14.67
C HIS A 37 9.11 -4.92 13.31
N THR A 38 8.13 -5.44 12.59
CA THR A 38 8.33 -6.06 11.25
C THR A 38 8.89 -5.05 10.25
N GLN A 39 8.38 -3.82 10.25
CA GLN A 39 8.86 -2.74 9.38
C GLN A 39 10.33 -2.37 9.69
N LYS A 40 10.69 -2.27 10.97
CA LYS A 40 12.07 -1.98 11.40
C LYS A 40 13.03 -3.11 11.00
N GLN A 41 12.64 -4.37 11.22
CA GLN A 41 13.44 -5.52 10.84
C GLN A 41 13.70 -5.55 9.32
N ARG A 42 12.65 -5.44 8.51
CA ARG A 42 12.77 -5.41 7.04
C ARG A 42 13.64 -4.25 6.55
N SER A 43 13.52 -3.07 7.17
CA SER A 43 14.37 -1.92 6.87
C SER A 43 15.85 -2.21 7.18
N ALA A 44 16.13 -2.83 8.33
CA ALA A 44 17.48 -3.20 8.73
C ALA A 44 18.10 -4.24 7.78
N GLU A 45 17.35 -5.28 7.39
CA GLU A 45 17.78 -6.30 6.44
C GLU A 45 18.08 -5.70 5.06
N LEU A 46 17.20 -4.83 4.54
CA LEU A 46 17.43 -4.13 3.28
C LEU A 46 18.67 -3.23 3.35
N ASN A 47 18.86 -2.51 4.46
CA ASN A 47 20.05 -1.67 4.65
C ASN A 47 21.33 -2.51 4.70
N ALA A 48 21.31 -3.65 5.39
CA ALA A 48 22.44 -4.58 5.43
C ALA A 48 22.73 -5.16 4.03
N TRP A 49 21.70 -5.58 3.31
CA TRP A 49 21.81 -6.07 1.93
C TRP A 49 22.44 -5.03 1.00
N ARG A 50 22.01 -3.76 1.06
CA ARG A 50 22.58 -2.68 0.23
C ARG A 50 24.05 -2.42 0.55
N LYS A 51 24.44 -2.48 1.82
CA LYS A 51 25.85 -2.37 2.24
C LYS A 51 26.69 -3.53 1.70
N ALA A 52 26.13 -4.73 1.62
CA ALA A 52 26.78 -5.90 1.04
C ALA A 52 26.83 -5.88 -0.50
N HIS A 53 25.89 -5.20 -1.15
CA HIS A 53 25.74 -5.16 -2.62
C HIS A 53 25.61 -3.73 -3.18
N PRO A 54 26.61 -2.84 -2.97
CA PRO A 54 26.49 -1.42 -3.32
C PRO A 54 26.33 -1.19 -4.83
N GLU A 55 27.06 -1.93 -5.67
CA GLU A 55 26.94 -1.80 -7.13
C GLU A 55 25.58 -2.24 -7.66
N LEU A 56 25.00 -3.30 -7.06
CA LEU A 56 23.69 -3.79 -7.47
C LEU A 56 22.59 -2.84 -7.01
N ALA A 57 22.70 -2.27 -5.81
CA ALA A 57 21.78 -1.24 -5.34
C ALA A 57 21.76 -0.02 -6.29
N GLU A 58 22.94 0.42 -6.75
CA GLU A 58 23.03 1.52 -7.71
C GLU A 58 22.42 1.15 -9.07
N LYS A 59 22.68 -0.06 -9.59
CA LYS A 59 22.02 -0.56 -10.81
C LYS A 59 20.51 -0.63 -10.65
N CYS A 60 19.99 -1.07 -9.50
CA CYS A 60 18.56 -1.08 -9.20
C CYS A 60 17.98 0.34 -9.19
N ARG A 61 18.71 1.33 -8.64
CA ARG A 61 18.30 2.74 -8.64
C ARG A 61 18.17 3.29 -10.07
N LEU A 62 19.20 3.07 -10.90
CA LEU A 62 19.20 3.50 -12.30
C LEU A 62 18.11 2.79 -13.11
N ALA A 63 17.93 1.48 -12.89
CA ALA A 63 16.87 0.71 -13.54
C ALA A 63 15.47 1.20 -13.13
N ALA A 64 15.25 1.50 -11.85
CA ALA A 64 14.00 2.07 -11.37
C ALA A 64 13.70 3.44 -12.02
N GLU A 65 14.70 4.31 -12.15
CA GLU A 65 14.54 5.60 -12.82
C GLU A 65 14.17 5.45 -14.30
N ALA A 66 14.88 4.59 -15.02
CA ALA A 66 14.58 4.31 -16.44
C ALA A 66 13.18 3.71 -16.60
N LEU A 67 12.83 2.73 -15.76
CA LEU A 67 11.55 2.05 -15.81
C LEU A 67 10.39 2.95 -15.39
N SER A 68 10.62 3.91 -14.49
CA SER A 68 9.63 4.93 -14.13
C SER A 68 9.27 5.82 -15.31
N LYS A 69 10.23 6.14 -16.19
CA LYS A 69 9.96 6.91 -17.42
C LYS A 69 9.10 6.10 -18.39
N VAL A 70 9.42 4.82 -18.58
CA VAL A 70 8.63 3.89 -19.41
C VAL A 70 7.22 3.70 -18.84
N HIS A 71 7.08 3.59 -17.51
CA HIS A 71 5.79 3.46 -16.84
C HIS A 71 4.91 4.69 -17.01
N ALA A 72 5.49 5.90 -16.91
CA ALA A 72 4.79 7.15 -17.16
C ALA A 72 4.31 7.27 -18.61
N ASP A 73 5.14 6.90 -19.58
CA ASP A 73 4.77 6.91 -21.01
C ASP A 73 3.64 5.92 -21.31
N PHE A 74 3.72 4.71 -20.73
CA PHE A 74 2.65 3.71 -20.83
C PHE A 74 1.33 4.19 -20.21
N LEU A 75 1.39 4.85 -19.04
CA LEU A 75 0.23 5.48 -18.42
C LEU A 75 -0.38 6.58 -19.31
N GLY A 76 0.45 7.37 -19.99
CA GLY A 76 -0.02 8.36 -20.97
C GLY A 76 -0.78 7.72 -22.12
N THR A 77 -0.25 6.61 -22.67
CA THR A 77 -0.93 5.85 -23.74
C THR A 77 -2.27 5.28 -23.26
N LEU A 78 -2.29 4.70 -22.05
CA LEU A 78 -3.50 4.17 -21.44
C LEU A 78 -4.54 5.28 -21.24
N ALA A 79 -4.13 6.43 -20.70
CA ALA A 79 -5.02 7.56 -20.45
C ALA A 79 -5.63 8.09 -21.75
N SER A 80 -4.86 8.17 -22.83
CA SER A 80 -5.38 8.57 -24.15
C SER A 80 -6.41 7.57 -24.68
N GLU A 81 -6.13 6.27 -24.61
CA GLU A 81 -7.06 5.24 -25.08
C GLU A 81 -8.39 5.29 -24.30
N VAL A 82 -8.32 5.51 -22.98
CA VAL A 82 -9.53 5.65 -22.16
C VAL A 82 -10.30 6.90 -22.56
N ASP A 83 -9.64 8.03 -22.78
CA ASP A 83 -10.30 9.27 -23.21
C ASP A 83 -11.04 9.07 -24.55
N ASP A 84 -10.43 8.34 -25.47
CA ASP A 84 -10.98 8.09 -26.82
C ASP A 84 -12.12 7.06 -26.83
N THR A 85 -12.17 6.12 -25.87
CA THR A 85 -13.07 4.95 -25.91
C THR A 85 -14.00 4.81 -24.70
N ALA A 86 -13.98 5.76 -23.76
CA ALA A 86 -14.73 5.67 -22.51
C ALA A 86 -16.24 5.47 -22.71
N GLU A 87 -16.86 6.19 -23.65
CA GLU A 87 -18.30 6.07 -23.94
C GLU A 87 -18.64 4.65 -24.43
N ASP A 88 -17.85 4.11 -25.35
CA ASP A 88 -18.03 2.75 -25.88
C ASP A 88 -17.83 1.68 -24.79
N MET A 89 -16.90 1.89 -23.86
CA MET A 89 -16.65 0.99 -22.72
C MET A 89 -17.76 1.03 -21.67
N ILE A 90 -18.46 2.15 -21.52
CA ILE A 90 -19.63 2.26 -20.63
C ILE A 90 -20.78 1.43 -21.20
N ASP A 91 -20.96 1.47 -22.52
CA ASP A 91 -22.06 0.79 -23.20
C ASP A 91 -21.77 -0.71 -23.46
N SER A 92 -20.50 -1.14 -23.43
CA SER A 92 -20.07 -2.51 -23.75
C SER A 92 -19.09 -3.10 -22.73
N GLU A 93 -19.59 -4.06 -21.92
CA GLU A 93 -18.79 -4.85 -20.98
C GLU A 93 -17.68 -5.66 -21.67
N TYR A 94 -17.89 -6.04 -22.93
CA TYR A 94 -16.87 -6.72 -23.74
C TYR A 94 -15.67 -5.82 -24.02
N LEU A 95 -15.91 -4.56 -24.44
CA LEU A 95 -14.83 -3.61 -24.72
C LEU A 95 -14.07 -3.23 -23.46
N LEU A 96 -14.78 -3.08 -22.34
CA LEU A 96 -14.15 -2.90 -21.03
C LEU A 96 -13.26 -4.09 -20.66
N SER A 97 -13.73 -5.32 -20.86
CA SER A 97 -12.97 -6.54 -20.58
C SER A 97 -11.73 -6.66 -21.46
N GLU A 98 -11.86 -6.35 -22.76
CA GLU A 98 -10.73 -6.35 -23.69
C GLU A 98 -9.67 -5.30 -23.32
N PHE A 99 -10.10 -4.09 -22.92
CA PHE A 99 -9.21 -3.06 -22.42
C PHE A 99 -8.45 -3.54 -21.17
N VAL A 100 -9.16 -4.11 -20.19
CA VAL A 100 -8.55 -4.66 -18.97
C VAL A 100 -7.57 -5.78 -19.29
N ASP A 101 -7.90 -6.68 -20.21
CA ASP A 101 -7.00 -7.78 -20.61
C ASP A 101 -5.76 -7.28 -21.36
N ARG A 102 -5.90 -6.23 -22.18
CA ARG A 102 -4.80 -5.62 -22.93
C ARG A 102 -3.83 -4.85 -22.04
N PHE A 103 -4.33 -4.06 -21.09
CA PHE A 103 -3.50 -3.13 -20.30
C PHE A 103 -3.23 -3.60 -18.86
N GLY A 104 -4.17 -4.31 -18.24
CA GLY A 104 -4.16 -4.70 -16.82
C GLY A 104 -2.97 -5.57 -16.41
N PRO A 105 -2.72 -6.73 -17.03
CA PRO A 105 -1.60 -7.59 -16.65
C PRO A 105 -0.25 -6.88 -16.80
N ARG A 106 -0.09 -6.09 -17.87
CA ARG A 106 1.17 -5.40 -18.16
C ARG A 106 1.47 -4.30 -17.14
N ILE A 107 0.47 -3.49 -16.78
CA ILE A 107 0.66 -2.42 -15.80
C ILE A 107 0.91 -2.95 -14.38
N ALA A 108 0.20 -4.02 -13.99
CA ALA A 108 0.38 -4.66 -12.70
C ALA A 108 1.81 -5.22 -12.55
N HIS A 109 2.30 -5.94 -13.56
CA HIS A 109 3.66 -6.47 -13.56
C HIS A 109 4.71 -5.36 -13.58
N LEU A 110 4.54 -4.34 -14.42
CA LEU A 110 5.47 -3.23 -14.52
C LEU A 110 5.59 -2.46 -13.19
N ASN A 111 4.46 -2.20 -12.53
CA ASN A 111 4.42 -1.61 -11.20
C ASN A 111 5.15 -2.48 -10.16
N GLY A 112 4.92 -3.80 -10.16
CA GLY A 112 5.58 -4.72 -9.24
C GLY A 112 7.11 -4.71 -9.40
N VAL A 113 7.59 -4.79 -10.64
CA VAL A 113 9.04 -4.72 -10.94
C VAL A 113 9.63 -3.38 -10.52
N LEU A 114 8.95 -2.27 -10.85
CA LEU A 114 9.38 -0.93 -10.45
C LEU A 114 9.48 -0.79 -8.93
N GLN A 115 8.48 -1.25 -8.18
CA GLN A 115 8.49 -1.20 -6.72
C GLN A 115 9.61 -2.03 -6.12
N MET A 116 9.92 -3.21 -6.68
CA MET A 116 11.04 -4.03 -6.22
C MET A 116 12.39 -3.33 -6.46
N LEU A 117 12.61 -2.80 -7.67
CA LEU A 117 13.83 -2.08 -8.02
C LEU A 117 14.00 -0.80 -7.18
N ALA A 118 12.92 -0.05 -6.97
CA ALA A 118 12.91 1.14 -6.14
C ALA A 118 13.23 0.82 -4.68
N GLN A 119 12.68 -0.28 -4.13
CA GLN A 119 13.01 -0.72 -2.77
C GLN A 119 14.49 -1.10 -2.63
N LEU A 120 15.07 -1.80 -3.60
CA LEU A 120 16.47 -2.20 -3.56
C LEU A 120 17.43 -1.03 -3.79
N GLY A 121 17.06 -0.09 -4.67
CA GLY A 121 17.85 1.09 -5.02
C GLY A 121 17.61 2.33 -4.15
N ALA A 122 16.66 2.28 -3.20
CA ALA A 122 16.38 3.40 -2.31
C ALA A 122 17.62 3.74 -1.46
N PRO A 123 17.92 5.04 -1.25
CA PRO A 123 18.98 5.43 -0.34
C PRO A 123 18.71 4.88 1.06
N ALA A 124 19.77 4.47 1.76
CA ALA A 124 19.65 4.08 3.16
C ALA A 124 19.00 5.24 3.92
N GLN A 125 17.84 5.01 4.54
CA GLN A 125 17.17 6.03 5.32
C GLN A 125 18.11 6.42 6.46
N ALA A 126 18.70 7.62 6.38
CA ALA A 126 19.40 8.21 7.50
C ALA A 126 18.37 8.42 8.60
N MET A 127 18.42 7.59 9.63
CA MET A 127 17.63 7.74 10.85
C MET A 127 17.99 9.12 11.42
N LYS A 128 17.13 10.12 11.19
CA LYS A 128 17.27 11.42 11.82
C LYS A 128 17.09 11.19 13.31
N THR A 129 18.21 11.14 14.04
CA THR A 129 18.23 11.19 15.49
C THR A 129 17.76 12.59 15.88
N ASN A 130 16.50 12.73 16.27
CA ASN A 130 16.07 13.93 16.97
C ASN A 130 16.84 13.96 18.30
N SER A 131 17.82 14.87 18.38
CA SER A 131 18.48 15.28 19.63
C SER A 131 17.59 16.24 20.40
#